data_AF-A0A0P8D0W6-F1
#
_entry.id   AF-A0A0P8D0W6-F1
#
_cell.length_a   1.000
_cell.length_b   1.000
_cell.length_c   1.000
_cell.angle_alpha   90.00
_cell.angle_beta   90.00
_cell.angle_gamma   90.00
#
_symmetry.space_group_name_H-M   'P 1'
#
loop_
_entity.id
_entity.type
_entity.pdbx_description
1 polymer ?
#
loop_
_entity_poly.entity_id
_entity_poly.type
_entity_poly.pdbx_seq_one_letter_code
_entity_poly.pdbx_strand_id
1 'polypeptide(L)' 'MNTINNTQRFAFGLIFAASMVAGAHAATPAPDGAAVYFVTPLHGQTVSSPVTVRFGLEGLGVAPAGVERENRTPSLAG' A
#
# COMPACT_ATOMS: atom_id res chain seq x y z
N MET A 1 -11.66 8.73 -48.84
CA MET A 1 -12.57 8.06 -47.90
C MET A 1 -11.93 6.75 -47.46
N ASN A 2 -11.37 6.69 -46.25
CA ASN A 2 -10.70 5.48 -45.76
C ASN A 2 -11.74 4.57 -45.09
N THR A 3 -12.03 3.45 -45.74
CA THR A 3 -13.01 2.46 -45.27
C THR A 3 -12.39 1.62 -44.16
N ILE A 4 -12.90 1.78 -42.94
CA ILE A 4 -12.54 0.95 -41.78
C ILE A 4 -13.45 -0.29 -41.80
N ASN A 5 -12.87 -1.46 -42.11
CA ASN A 5 -13.58 -2.75 -42.14
C ASN A 5 -13.83 -3.29 -40.73
N ASN A 6 -14.80 -4.21 -40.58
CA ASN A 6 -15.21 -4.78 -39.27
C ASN A 6 -14.02 -5.35 -38.47
N THR A 7 -13.02 -5.93 -39.14
CA THR A 7 -11.78 -6.40 -38.52
C THR A 7 -11.00 -5.30 -37.79
N GLN A 8 -10.93 -4.07 -38.34
CA GLN A 8 -10.28 -2.94 -37.66
C GLN A 8 -11.12 -2.41 -36.51
N ARG A 9 -12.46 -2.50 -36.58
CA ARG A 9 -13.36 -2.13 -35.46
C ARG A 9 -13.18 -3.06 -34.27
N PHE A 10 -13.05 -4.36 -34.52
CA PHE A 10 -12.74 -5.35 -33.48
C PHE A 10 -11.33 -5.14 -32.89
N ALA A 11 -10.34 -4.87 -33.73
CA ALA A 11 -8.98 -4.59 -33.28
C ALA A 11 -8.91 -3.31 -32.40
N PHE A 12 -9.65 -2.26 -32.76
CA PHE A 12 -9.75 -1.04 -31.94
C PHE A 12 -10.46 -1.27 -30.60
N GLY A 13 -11.53 -2.07 -30.58
CA GLY A 13 -12.24 -2.40 -29.33
C GLY A 13 -11.39 -3.22 -28.35
N LEU A 14 -10.54 -4.11 -28.86
CA LEU A 14 -9.66 -4.94 -28.02
C LEU A 14 -8.53 -4.13 -27.36
N ILE A 15 -7.97 -3.14 -28.08
CA ILE A 15 -6.90 -2.27 -27.56
C ILE A 15 -7.43 -1.34 -26.46
N PHE A 16 -8.69 -0.87 -26.57
CA PHE A 16 -9.34 -0.04 -25.54
C PHE A 16 -9.70 -0.82 -24.27
N ALA A 17 -10.11 -2.09 -24.40
CA ALA A 17 -10.43 -2.93 -23.23
C ALA A 17 -9.17 -3.29 -22.41
N ALA A 18 -8.01 -3.47 -23.06
CA ALA A 18 -6.76 -3.81 -22.38
C ALA A 18 -6.18 -2.64 -21.55
N SER A 19 -6.56 -1.39 -21.84
CA SER A 19 -6.03 -0.20 -21.17
C SER A 19 -6.69 0.10 -19.81
N MET A 20 -7.76 -0.63 -19.44
CA MET A 20 -8.48 -0.46 -18.17
C MET A 20 -7.94 -1.29 -17.00
N VAL A 21 -6.82 -1.99 -17.15
CA VAL A 21 -6.14 -2.69 -16.04
C VAL A 21 -5.18 -1.73 -15.34
N ALA A 22 -5.73 -0.68 -14.72
CA ALA A 22 -4.97 0.24 -13.89
C ALA A 22 -5.66 0.38 -12.53
N GLY A 23 -5.10 -0.22 -11.49
CA GLY A 23 -5.56 0.00 -10.12
C GLY A 23 -5.51 -1.22 -9.20
N ALA A 24 -4.36 -1.87 -9.09
CA ALA A 24 -4.06 -2.65 -7.89
C ALA A 24 -2.88 -1.96 -7.19
N HIS A 25 -3.16 -1.07 -6.23
CA HIS A 25 -2.15 -0.67 -5.27
C HIS A 25 -1.88 -1.91 -4.42
N ALA A 26 -0.91 -2.71 -4.85
CA ALA A 26 -0.43 -3.81 -4.03
C ALA A 26 0.13 -3.21 -2.74
N ALA A 27 -0.38 -3.66 -1.59
CA ALA A 27 0.24 -3.33 -0.32
C ALA A 27 1.68 -3.83 -0.36
N THR A 28 2.64 -2.95 -0.08
CA THR A 28 4.04 -3.36 0.03
C THR A 28 4.15 -4.36 1.17
N PRO A 29 4.70 -5.57 0.94
CA PRO A 29 4.87 -6.56 2.00
C PRO A 29 5.67 -5.97 3.17
N ALA A 30 5.24 -6.25 4.39
CA ALA A 30 5.98 -5.83 5.57
C ALA A 30 7.31 -6.60 5.66
N PRO A 31 8.40 -5.95 6.12
CA PRO A 31 9.66 -6.64 6.40
C PRO A 31 9.49 -7.77 7.42
N ASP A 32 10.39 -8.77 7.38
CA ASP A 32 10.39 -9.85 8.37
C ASP A 32 10.55 -9.29 9.80
N GLY A 33 9.68 -9.72 10.71
CA GLY A 33 9.67 -9.25 12.10
C GLY A 33 9.04 -7.87 12.33
N ALA A 34 8.44 -7.27 11.29
CA ALA A 34 7.65 -6.05 11.46
C ALA A 34 6.39 -6.29 12.30
N ALA A 35 6.17 -5.45 13.32
CA ALA A 35 5.04 -5.59 14.24
C ALA A 35 4.47 -4.23 14.67
N VAL A 36 3.19 -4.23 15.01
CA VAL A 36 2.49 -3.11 15.65
C VAL A 36 2.03 -3.57 17.02
N TYR A 37 2.27 -2.77 18.05
CA TYR A 37 1.88 -3.10 19.42
C TYR A 37 1.22 -1.93 20.15
N PHE A 38 0.46 -2.25 21.20
CA PHE A 38 -0.18 -1.26 22.04
C PHE A 38 0.78 -0.80 23.14
N VAL A 39 1.04 0.51 23.17
CA VAL A 39 1.71 1.16 24.30
C VAL A 39 0.69 1.49 25.38
N THR A 40 -0.47 2.01 24.99
CA THR A 40 -1.64 2.23 25.86
C THR A 40 -2.94 2.02 25.06
N PRO A 41 -4.02 1.52 25.67
CA PRO A 41 -4.15 1.11 27.07
C PRO A 41 -3.46 -0.22 27.37
N LEU A 42 -3.11 -0.44 28.64
CA LEU A 42 -2.56 -1.72 29.10
C LEU A 42 -3.65 -2.78 29.19
N HIS A 43 -3.27 -4.06 29.20
CA HIS A 43 -4.22 -5.16 29.35
C HIS A 43 -5.04 -5.01 30.64
N GLY A 44 -6.36 -5.04 30.51
CA GLY A 44 -7.30 -4.87 31.63
C GLY A 44 -7.52 -3.42 32.09
N GLN A 45 -6.88 -2.44 31.44
CA GLN A 45 -7.06 -1.03 31.81
C GLN A 45 -8.43 -0.52 31.34
N THR A 46 -9.26 -0.08 32.29
CA THR A 46 -10.50 0.64 31.99
C THR A 46 -10.17 2.08 31.57
N VAL A 47 -10.72 2.51 30.44
CA VAL A 47 -10.52 3.86 29.90
C VAL A 47 -11.84 4.63 29.92
N SER A 48 -11.76 5.95 30.12
CA SER A 48 -12.89 6.85 30.05
C SER A 48 -12.69 7.84 28.91
N SER A 49 -13.79 8.29 28.30
CA SER A 49 -13.75 9.18 27.14
C SER A 49 -13.25 10.59 27.50
N PRO A 50 -12.44 11.21 26.64
CA PRO A 50 -11.90 10.70 25.37
C PRO A 50 -10.74 9.71 25.55
N VAL A 51 -10.78 8.60 24.81
CA VAL A 51 -9.74 7.55 24.88
C VAL A 51 -8.58 7.90 23.95
N THR A 52 -7.36 7.94 24.51
CA THR A 52 -6.13 8.06 23.73
C THR A 52 -5.43 6.71 23.66
N VAL A 53 -5.35 6.15 22.45
CA VAL A 53 -4.63 4.90 22.18
C VAL A 53 -3.27 5.24 21.58
N ARG A 54 -2.20 4.64 22.12
CA ARG A 54 -0.84 4.84 21.61
C ARG A 54 -0.32 3.53 21.06
N PHE A 55 0.12 3.56 19.81
CA PHE A 55 0.70 2.43 19.11
C PHE A 55 2.21 2.62 19.00
N GLY A 56 2.93 1.52 19.16
CA GLY A 56 4.35 1.40 18.82
C GLY A 56 4.49 0.56 17.56
N LEU A 57 5.61 0.77 16.85
CA LEU A 57 5.98 0.02 15.67
C LEU A 57 7.38 -0.56 15.85
N GLU A 58 7.55 -1.81 15.45
CA GLU A 58 8.84 -2.49 15.35
C GLU A 58 9.06 -2.87 13.89
N GLY A 59 10.28 -2.69 13.38
CA GLY A 59 10.61 -3.02 11.99
C GLY A 59 9.91 -2.16 10.92
N LEU A 60 9.09 -1.16 11.30
CA LEU A 60 8.38 -0.26 10.40
C LEU A 60 8.60 1.21 10.78
N GLY A 61 8.78 2.06 9.77
CA GLY A 61 8.87 3.52 9.92
C GLY A 61 7.53 4.21 9.63
N VAL A 62 7.23 5.29 10.34
CA VAL A 62 6.10 6.17 10.02
C VAL A 62 6.59 7.31 9.14
N ALA A 63 6.00 7.47 7.96
CA ALA A 63 6.23 8.61 7.10
C ALA A 63 5.00 9.54 7.10
N PRO A 64 5.18 10.87 7.08
CA PRO A 64 4.09 11.81 6.84
C PRO A 64 3.37 11.50 5.53
N ALA A 65 2.07 11.80 5.46
CA ALA A 65 1.29 11.61 4.25
C ALA A 65 1.93 12.32 3.06
N GLY A 66 2.06 11.61 1.93
CA GLY A 66 2.69 12.12 0.71
C GLY A 66 4.22 12.00 0.67
N VAL A 67 4.86 11.43 1.69
CA VAL A 67 6.30 11.15 1.69
C VAL A 67 6.55 9.65 1.58
N GLU A 68 6.97 9.18 0.41
CA GLU A 68 7.44 7.81 0.24
C GLU A 68 8.84 7.67 0.84
N ARG A 69 9.03 6.67 1.71
CA ARG A 69 10.33 6.33 2.30
C ARG A 69 10.69 4.92 1.88
N GLU A 70 11.81 4.80 1.15
CA GLU A 70 12.37 3.51 0.77
C GLU A 70 12.83 2.74 2.02
N ASN A 71 12.53 1.43 2.04
CA ASN A 71 12.85 0.52 3.13
C ASN A 71 14.37 0.44 3.30
N ARG A 72 14.92 1.05 4.36
CA ARG A 72 16.35 0.97 4.67
C ARG A 72 16.69 -0.44 5.15
N THR A 73 17.11 -1.32 4.24
CA THR A 73 17.84 -2.55 4.56
C THR A 73 19.13 -2.17 5.29
N PRO A 74 19.42 -2.69 6.50
CA PRO A 74 20.69 -2.45 7.18
C PRO A 74 21.83 -3.05 6.36
N SER A 75 22.92 -2.29 6.26
CA SER A 75 24.17 -2.72 5.63
C SER A 75 24.70 -4.04 6.20
N LEU A 76 24.78 -5.09 5.37
CA LEU A 76 25.66 -6.24 5.59
C LEU A 76 26.13 -6.79 4.23
N ALA A 77 27.13 -6.16 3.65
CA ALA A 77 28.10 -6.80 2.77
C ALA A 77 29.41 -6.01 2.92
N GLY A 78 30.45 -6.69 3.40
CA GLY A 78 31.82 -6.17 3.46
C GLY A 78 32.47 -6.10 2.09
#